data_AF-A0A225DRJ5-F1
#
_entry.id   AF-A0A225DRJ5-F1
#
_cell.length_a   1.000
_cell.length_b   1.000
_cell.length_c   1.000
_cell.angle_alpha   90.00
_cell.angle_beta   90.00
_cell.angle_gamma   90.00
#
_symmetry.space_group_name_H-M   'P 1'
#
loop_
_entity.id
_entity.type
_entity.pdbx_description
1 polymer ?
#
loop_
_entity_poly.entity_id
_entity_poly.type
_entity_poly.pdbx_seq_one_letter_code
_entity_poly.pdbx_strand_id
1 'polypeptide(L)'
;MRLPVAARTDDFTAALLRSGLHVTDDPSLMELVAAVSGAIDTKAQRAGRSELGEMAQMAAVETLTEVIGSRLNTLFGPSPEQVQAEVAKLRTNIQFGLFAKDFFARFVFKTLTFFLSRTLPDHVGEGRRFSTLAEQAAFTAALDAHCREAAKVVEAYSGDWLMKHNYEADGRISREEVAGFTSYAMTKLVAELRLGVPSDAA
;
A
#
# COMPACT_ATOMS: atom_id res chain seq x y z
N MET A 1 -10.52 7.18 3.48
CA MET A 1 -10.60 5.73 3.23
C MET A 1 -12.08 5.36 3.06
N ARG A 2 -12.55 5.00 1.86
CA ARG A 2 -13.99 4.83 1.58
C ARG A 2 -14.41 3.39 1.28
N LEU A 3 -13.47 2.58 0.80
CA LEU A 3 -13.71 1.22 0.33
C LEU A 3 -14.16 0.24 1.44
N PRO A 4 -13.55 0.22 2.66
CA PRO A 4 -14.03 -0.63 3.75
C PRO A 4 -15.37 -0.16 4.37
N VAL A 5 -15.69 1.14 4.22
CA VAL A 5 -16.97 1.70 4.67
C VAL A 5 -18.09 1.28 3.72
N ALA A 6 -17.84 1.32 2.41
CA ALA A 6 -18.77 0.84 1.40
C ALA A 6 -19.10 -0.65 1.56
N ALA A 7 -18.11 -1.48 1.90
CA ALA A 7 -18.33 -2.92 2.04
C ALA A 7 -19.23 -3.35 3.22
N ARG A 8 -19.58 -2.43 4.13
CA ARG A 8 -20.52 -2.70 5.22
C ARG A 8 -21.96 -2.29 4.95
N THR A 9 -22.24 -1.66 3.81
CA THR A 9 -23.63 -1.35 3.43
C THR A 9 -24.26 -2.56 2.77
N ASP A 10 -25.58 -2.72 2.96
CA ASP A 10 -26.34 -3.79 2.29
C ASP A 10 -26.21 -3.71 0.77
N ASP A 11 -26.15 -2.48 0.23
CA ASP A 11 -25.88 -2.21 -1.19
C ASP A 11 -24.43 -1.75 -1.40
N PHE A 12 -23.53 -2.74 -1.48
CA PHE A 12 -22.09 -2.53 -1.66
C PHE A 12 -21.77 -1.77 -2.96
N THR A 13 -22.38 -2.19 -4.06
CA THR A 13 -22.15 -1.64 -5.40
C THR A 13 -22.56 -0.18 -5.46
N ALA A 14 -23.73 0.20 -4.94
CA ALA A 14 -24.12 1.61 -4.90
C ALA A 14 -23.21 2.44 -3.98
N ALA A 15 -22.66 1.87 -2.91
CA ALA A 15 -21.72 2.57 -2.04
C ALA A 15 -20.34 2.79 -2.70
N LEU A 16 -19.88 1.84 -3.51
CA LEU A 16 -18.70 1.99 -4.36
C LEU A 16 -18.90 3.09 -5.41
N LEU A 17 -20.05 3.08 -6.10
CA LEU A 17 -20.42 4.10 -7.09
C LEU A 17 -20.46 5.51 -6.48
N ARG A 18 -21.09 5.69 -5.31
CA ARG A 18 -21.08 6.97 -4.57
C ARG A 18 -19.67 7.42 -4.17
N SER A 19 -18.74 6.48 -4.06
CA SER A 19 -17.33 6.76 -3.77
C SER A 19 -16.50 7.07 -5.02
N GLY A 20 -17.10 7.00 -6.22
CA GLY A 20 -16.45 7.22 -7.51
C GLY A 20 -15.81 5.96 -8.10
N LEU A 21 -16.11 4.78 -7.54
CA LEU A 21 -15.63 3.49 -8.00
C LEU A 21 -16.72 2.83 -8.86
N HIS A 22 -16.45 2.68 -10.14
CA HIS A 22 -17.41 2.10 -11.10
C HIS A 22 -17.13 0.62 -11.25
N VAL A 23 -18.09 -0.20 -10.85
CA VAL A 23 -18.05 -1.66 -10.91
C VAL A 23 -19.42 -2.22 -11.31
N THR A 24 -19.45 -3.47 -11.73
CA THR A 24 -20.64 -4.28 -12.00
C THR A 24 -21.36 -4.66 -10.70
N ASP A 25 -22.55 -5.26 -10.83
CA ASP A 25 -23.40 -5.60 -9.67
C ASP A 25 -22.73 -6.58 -8.70
N ASP A 26 -21.88 -7.49 -9.23
CA ASP A 26 -21.19 -8.55 -8.49
C ASP A 26 -19.66 -8.43 -8.64
N PRO A 27 -19.03 -7.43 -8.01
CA PRO A 27 -17.65 -7.07 -8.33
C PRO A 27 -16.63 -8.09 -7.84
N SER A 28 -15.77 -8.53 -8.76
CA SER A 28 -14.59 -9.33 -8.40
C SER A 28 -13.49 -8.48 -7.76
N LEU A 29 -12.50 -9.11 -7.11
CA LEU A 29 -11.33 -8.39 -6.58
C LEU A 29 -10.58 -7.61 -7.68
N MET A 30 -10.41 -8.21 -8.86
CA MET A 30 -9.69 -7.56 -9.97
C MET A 30 -10.46 -6.35 -10.51
N GLU A 31 -11.79 -6.43 -10.51
CA GLU A 31 -12.64 -5.31 -10.87
C GLU A 31 -12.54 -4.16 -9.85
N LEU A 32 -12.54 -4.48 -8.55
CA LEU A 32 -12.31 -3.49 -7.50
C LEU A 32 -10.94 -2.82 -7.64
N VAL A 33 -9.89 -3.60 -7.91
CA VAL A 33 -8.54 -3.09 -8.13
C VAL A 33 -8.49 -2.16 -9.34
N ALA A 34 -9.12 -2.55 -10.46
CA ALA A 34 -9.23 -1.71 -11.65
C ALA A 34 -9.99 -0.41 -11.38
N ALA A 35 -11.12 -0.47 -10.66
CA ALA A 35 -11.91 0.70 -10.30
C ALA A 35 -11.13 1.66 -9.38
N VAL A 36 -10.35 1.13 -8.42
CA VAL A 36 -9.48 1.95 -7.55
C VAL A 36 -8.38 2.61 -8.37
N SER A 37 -7.70 1.87 -9.25
CA SER A 37 -6.67 2.42 -10.14
C SER A 37 -7.24 3.54 -11.00
N GLY A 38 -8.37 3.29 -11.70
CA GLY A 38 -9.00 4.29 -12.57
C GLY A 38 -9.47 5.55 -11.83
N ALA A 39 -9.93 5.40 -10.58
CA ALA A 39 -10.29 6.54 -9.73
C ALA A 39 -9.06 7.38 -9.33
N ILE A 40 -7.91 6.74 -9.06
CA ILE A 40 -6.64 7.44 -8.80
C ILE A 40 -6.15 8.14 -10.07
N ASP A 41 -6.16 7.46 -11.23
CA ASP A 41 -5.73 8.02 -12.52
C ASP A 41 -6.54 9.27 -12.88
N THR A 42 -7.86 9.19 -12.79
CA THR A 42 -8.76 10.33 -13.06
C THR A 42 -8.43 11.54 -12.19
N LYS A 43 -8.05 11.29 -10.93
CA LYS A 43 -7.66 12.33 -10.00
C LYS A 43 -6.27 12.88 -10.28
N ALA A 44 -5.32 12.03 -10.67
CA ALA A 44 -3.96 12.41 -11.05
C ALA A 44 -3.96 13.28 -12.32
N GLN A 45 -4.81 12.97 -13.31
CA GLN A 45 -4.99 13.79 -14.52
C GLN A 45 -5.41 15.22 -14.19
N ARG A 46 -6.24 15.42 -13.16
CA ARG A 46 -6.73 16.75 -12.75
C ARG A 46 -5.73 17.51 -11.87
N ALA A 47 -4.96 16.79 -11.05
CA ALA A 47 -4.05 17.39 -10.07
C ALA A 47 -2.60 17.52 -10.56
N GLY A 48 -2.26 16.88 -11.69
CA GLY A 48 -0.89 16.73 -12.18
C GLY A 48 -0.32 15.36 -11.82
N ARG A 49 0.23 14.65 -12.82
CA ARG A 49 0.90 13.36 -12.63
C ARG A 49 2.29 13.57 -12.03
N SER A 50 2.71 12.66 -11.16
CA SER A 50 4.06 12.66 -10.58
C SER A 50 4.55 11.23 -10.43
N GLU A 51 5.86 11.02 -10.59
CA GLU A 51 6.49 9.70 -10.41
C GLU A 51 6.17 9.06 -9.06
N LEU A 52 6.19 9.86 -7.98
CA LEU A 52 5.81 9.40 -6.64
C LEU A 52 4.32 9.03 -6.56
N GLY A 53 3.45 9.74 -7.27
CA GLY A 53 2.04 9.42 -7.37
C GLY A 53 1.80 8.07 -8.07
N GLU A 54 2.52 7.82 -9.18
CA GLU A 54 2.46 6.54 -9.90
C GLU A 54 2.97 5.39 -9.02
N MET A 55 4.10 5.58 -8.30
CA MET A 55 4.62 4.59 -7.36
C MET A 55 3.65 4.30 -6.21
N ALA A 56 3.01 5.33 -5.67
CA ALA A 56 1.99 5.18 -4.63
C ALA A 56 0.77 4.42 -5.15
N GLN A 57 0.31 4.70 -6.37
CA GLN A 57 -0.79 3.97 -7.00
C GLN A 57 -0.45 2.49 -7.22
N MET A 58 0.73 2.20 -7.77
CA MET A 58 1.21 0.82 -7.95
C MET A 58 1.30 0.09 -6.60
N ALA A 59 1.86 0.73 -5.58
CA ALA A 59 1.92 0.16 -4.23
C ALA A 59 0.51 -0.14 -3.67
N ALA A 60 -0.45 0.77 -3.85
CA ALA A 60 -1.82 0.57 -3.39
C ALA A 60 -2.53 -0.61 -4.10
N VAL A 61 -2.38 -0.71 -5.43
CA VAL A 61 -2.94 -1.80 -6.24
C VAL A 61 -2.36 -3.16 -5.84
N GLU A 62 -1.04 -3.23 -5.67
CA GLU A 62 -0.34 -4.43 -5.23
C GLU A 62 -0.75 -4.84 -3.82
N THR A 63 -0.84 -3.88 -2.89
CA THR A 63 -1.27 -4.17 -1.52
C THR A 63 -2.72 -4.62 -1.46
N LEU A 64 -3.64 -4.01 -2.23
CA LEU A 64 -5.02 -4.48 -2.32
C LEU A 64 -5.08 -5.93 -2.82
N THR A 65 -4.33 -6.22 -3.88
CA THR A 65 -4.28 -7.56 -4.47
C THR A 65 -3.69 -8.57 -3.49
N GLU A 66 -2.60 -8.25 -2.82
CA GLU A 66 -1.93 -9.15 -1.89
C GLU A 66 -2.77 -9.38 -0.62
N VAL A 67 -3.19 -8.31 0.06
CA VAL A 67 -3.82 -8.39 1.38
C VAL A 67 -5.21 -9.02 1.28
N ILE A 68 -5.97 -8.71 0.23
CA ILE A 68 -7.30 -9.29 0.04
C ILE A 68 -7.18 -10.63 -0.70
N GLY A 69 -6.40 -10.69 -1.78
CA GLY A 69 -6.29 -11.89 -2.62
C GLY A 69 -5.73 -13.11 -1.90
N SER A 70 -4.74 -12.93 -1.01
CA SER A 70 -4.19 -14.04 -0.21
C SER A 70 -5.23 -14.71 0.70
N ARG A 71 -6.33 -14.03 1.02
CA ARG A 71 -7.42 -14.52 1.88
C ARG A 71 -8.61 -15.09 1.11
N LEU A 72 -8.66 -14.79 -0.18
CA LEU A 72 -9.69 -15.24 -1.11
C LEU A 72 -9.28 -16.53 -1.85
N ASN A 73 -8.24 -17.23 -1.39
CA ASN A 73 -7.73 -18.43 -2.04
C ASN A 73 -8.68 -19.62 -1.83
N THR A 74 -9.72 -19.69 -2.66
CA THR A 74 -10.70 -20.78 -2.71
C THR A 74 -10.50 -21.60 -3.99
N LEU A 75 -10.82 -22.90 -3.94
CA LEU A 75 -10.61 -23.83 -5.07
C LEU A 75 -11.40 -23.48 -6.34
N PHE A 76 -12.47 -22.70 -6.21
CA PHE A 76 -13.39 -22.35 -7.32
C PHE A 76 -13.42 -20.84 -7.62
N GLY A 77 -12.54 -20.05 -6.99
CA GLY A 77 -12.59 -18.60 -7.02
C GLY A 77 -13.55 -18.03 -5.96
N PRO A 78 -13.28 -16.81 -5.48
CA PRO A 78 -14.09 -16.20 -4.43
C PRO A 78 -15.44 -15.72 -4.98
N SER A 79 -16.50 -15.89 -4.19
CA SER A 79 -17.79 -15.26 -4.49
C SER A 79 -17.75 -13.75 -4.24
N PRO A 80 -18.64 -12.96 -4.86
CA PRO A 80 -18.74 -11.51 -4.61
C PRO A 80 -18.94 -11.17 -3.12
N GLU A 81 -19.70 -11.97 -2.38
CA GLU A 81 -19.92 -11.80 -0.94
C GLU A 81 -18.63 -12.04 -0.14
N GLN A 82 -17.81 -13.01 -0.56
CA GLN A 82 -16.50 -13.24 0.05
C GLN A 82 -15.56 -12.06 -0.21
N VAL A 83 -15.56 -11.51 -1.43
CA VAL A 83 -14.80 -10.30 -1.76
C VAL A 83 -15.25 -9.14 -0.88
N GLN A 84 -16.56 -8.88 -0.80
CA GLN A 84 -17.12 -7.83 0.05
C GLN A 84 -16.74 -8.03 1.53
N ALA A 85 -16.84 -9.25 2.05
CA ALA A 85 -16.52 -9.56 3.44
C ALA A 85 -15.03 -9.30 3.75
N GLU A 86 -14.11 -9.70 2.86
CA GLU A 86 -12.68 -9.41 3.03
C GLU A 86 -12.38 -7.91 2.95
N VAL A 87 -13.05 -7.19 2.06
CA VAL A 87 -12.93 -5.73 1.97
C VAL A 87 -13.43 -5.06 3.25
N ALA A 88 -14.55 -5.52 3.82
CA ALA A 88 -15.11 -4.99 5.06
C ALA A 88 -14.18 -5.16 6.27
N LYS A 89 -13.36 -6.24 6.28
CA LYS A 89 -12.38 -6.50 7.33
C LYS A 89 -11.29 -5.43 7.43
N LEU A 90 -10.97 -4.73 6.33
CA LEU A 90 -10.00 -3.62 6.33
C LEU A 90 -10.41 -2.44 7.24
N ARG A 91 -11.65 -2.40 7.75
CA ARG A 91 -12.07 -1.40 8.75
C ARG A 91 -11.56 -1.71 10.17
N THR A 92 -11.06 -2.91 10.42
CA THR A 92 -10.56 -3.32 11.74
C THR A 92 -9.14 -2.83 11.99
N ASN A 93 -8.78 -2.60 13.26
CA ASN A 93 -7.44 -2.15 13.68
C ASN A 93 -6.33 -3.01 13.03
N ILE A 94 -6.36 -4.32 13.28
CA ILE A 94 -5.35 -5.27 12.83
C ILE A 94 -5.23 -5.26 11.31
N GLN A 95 -6.35 -5.32 10.60
CA GLN A 95 -6.34 -5.47 9.16
C GLN A 95 -5.93 -4.19 8.44
N PHE A 96 -6.30 -3.04 8.97
CA PHE A 96 -5.82 -1.78 8.45
C PHE A 96 -4.33 -1.57 8.75
N GLY A 97 -3.86 -1.96 9.93
CA GLY A 97 -2.45 -1.93 10.28
C GLY A 97 -1.59 -2.72 9.29
N LEU A 98 -1.99 -3.97 9.01
CA LEU A 98 -1.33 -4.83 8.02
C LEU A 98 -1.37 -4.23 6.61
N PHE A 99 -2.52 -3.70 6.20
CA PHE A 99 -2.68 -3.03 4.91
C PHE A 99 -1.75 -1.81 4.78
N ALA A 100 -1.74 -0.94 5.78
CA ALA A 100 -0.90 0.25 5.76
C ALA A 100 0.59 -0.12 5.73
N LYS A 101 1.02 -1.07 6.56
CA LYS A 101 2.39 -1.57 6.54
C LYS A 101 2.81 -2.07 5.16
N ASP A 102 2.02 -2.93 4.52
CA ASP A 102 2.38 -3.48 3.21
C ASP A 102 2.41 -2.38 2.13
N PHE A 103 1.46 -1.44 2.17
CA PHE A 103 1.45 -0.28 1.29
C PHE A 103 2.73 0.55 1.44
N PHE A 104 3.09 0.94 2.66
CA PHE A 104 4.26 1.77 2.91
C PHE A 104 5.58 1.04 2.60
N ALA A 105 5.67 -0.26 2.88
CA ALA A 105 6.82 -1.08 2.50
C ALA A 105 7.04 -1.05 0.98
N ARG A 106 6.00 -1.34 0.21
CA ARG A 106 6.05 -1.32 -1.27
C ARG A 106 6.34 0.06 -1.81
N PHE A 107 5.71 1.09 -1.26
CA PHE A 107 5.89 2.47 -1.70
C PHE A 107 7.34 2.94 -1.52
N VAL A 108 7.93 2.69 -0.34
CA VAL A 108 9.32 3.05 -0.08
C VAL A 108 10.27 2.21 -0.92
N PHE A 109 10.04 0.90 -1.04
CA PHE A 109 10.86 0.05 -1.90
C PHE A 109 10.89 0.56 -3.35
N LYS A 110 9.73 0.90 -3.92
CA LYS A 110 9.62 1.50 -5.26
C LYS A 110 10.36 2.83 -5.36
N THR A 111 10.22 3.68 -4.34
CA THR A 111 10.90 4.99 -4.31
C THR A 111 12.42 4.82 -4.29
N LEU A 112 12.95 3.95 -3.42
CA LEU A 112 14.39 3.71 -3.31
C LEU A 112 14.94 3.05 -4.58
N THR A 113 14.26 2.02 -5.10
CA THR A 113 14.69 1.33 -6.31
C THR A 113 14.63 2.21 -7.56
N PHE A 114 13.71 3.17 -7.62
CA PHE A 114 13.68 4.17 -8.69
C PHE A 114 14.96 5.02 -8.73
N PHE A 115 15.45 5.48 -7.58
CA PHE A 115 16.71 6.24 -7.54
C PHE A 115 17.92 5.34 -7.79
N LEU A 116 17.92 4.13 -7.22
CA LEU A 116 19.00 3.17 -7.36
C LEU A 116 19.14 2.63 -8.78
N SER A 117 18.05 2.48 -9.54
CA SER A 117 18.11 1.98 -10.92
C SER A 117 18.96 2.86 -11.85
N ARG A 118 19.14 4.14 -11.48
CA ARG A 118 19.94 5.12 -12.24
C ARG A 118 21.44 5.04 -11.94
N THR A 119 21.85 4.32 -10.89
CA THR A 119 23.25 4.25 -10.44
C THR A 119 23.76 2.82 -10.31
N LEU A 120 22.89 1.85 -9.99
CA LEU A 120 23.26 0.45 -9.81
C LEU A 120 24.02 -0.17 -10.98
N PRO A 121 23.68 0.10 -12.27
CA PRO A 121 24.42 -0.46 -13.39
C PRO A 121 25.91 -0.10 -13.39
N ASP A 122 26.28 1.11 -12.94
CA ASP A 122 27.67 1.57 -12.87
C ASP A 122 28.48 0.88 -11.76
N HIS A 123 27.79 0.14 -10.89
CA HIS A 123 28.34 -0.58 -9.75
C HIS A 123 28.38 -2.11 -9.95
N VAL A 124 28.06 -2.60 -11.17
CA VAL A 124 28.16 -4.02 -11.53
C VAL A 124 29.38 -4.27 -12.44
N GLY A 125 30.20 -5.25 -12.09
CA GLY A 125 31.35 -5.69 -12.88
C GLY A 125 32.57 -6.02 -12.02
N GLU A 126 33.63 -6.54 -12.65
CA GLU A 126 34.87 -6.87 -11.96
C GLU A 126 35.47 -5.63 -11.26
N GLY A 127 35.82 -5.78 -9.98
CA GLY A 127 36.35 -4.68 -9.15
C GLY A 127 35.32 -3.61 -8.75
N ARG A 128 34.01 -3.81 -9.03
CA ARG A 128 32.92 -2.93 -8.58
C ARG A 128 32.27 -3.44 -7.28
N ARG A 129 31.26 -2.71 -6.78
CA ARG A 129 30.53 -3.05 -5.55
C ARG A 129 29.81 -4.40 -5.65
N PHE A 130 29.29 -4.72 -6.85
CA PHE A 130 28.70 -6.01 -7.17
C PHE A 130 29.51 -6.64 -8.30
N SER A 131 30.07 -7.81 -8.06
CA SER A 131 30.88 -8.53 -9.04
C SER A 131 30.01 -9.12 -10.16
N THR A 132 28.74 -9.41 -9.87
CA THR A 132 27.78 -10.02 -10.79
C THR A 132 26.38 -9.43 -10.67
N LEU A 133 25.54 -9.67 -11.69
CA LEU A 133 24.11 -9.36 -11.64
C LEU A 133 23.38 -10.13 -10.52
N ALA A 134 23.85 -11.33 -10.17
CA ALA A 134 23.27 -12.11 -9.08
C ALA A 134 23.46 -11.43 -7.72
N GLU A 135 24.63 -10.83 -7.47
CA GLU A 135 24.87 -10.05 -6.25
C GLU A 135 24.01 -8.77 -6.19
N GLN A 136 23.82 -8.09 -7.33
CA GLN A 136 22.94 -6.94 -7.40
C GLN A 136 21.46 -7.32 -7.17
N ALA A 137 21.03 -8.48 -7.66
CA ALA A 137 19.70 -9.02 -7.39
C ALA A 137 19.53 -9.35 -5.90
N ALA A 138 20.53 -9.97 -5.26
CA ALA A 138 20.53 -10.26 -3.84
C ALA A 138 20.45 -8.99 -2.97
N PHE A 139 21.17 -7.94 -3.35
CA PHE A 139 21.04 -6.62 -2.70
C PHE A 139 19.63 -6.06 -2.82
N THR A 140 19.02 -6.15 -4.01
CA THR A 140 17.65 -5.66 -4.25
C THR A 140 16.64 -6.42 -3.39
N ALA A 141 16.79 -7.74 -3.24
CA ALA A 141 15.96 -8.55 -2.35
C ALA A 141 16.15 -8.19 -0.87
N ALA A 142 17.40 -7.97 -0.44
CA ALA A 142 17.69 -7.51 0.92
C ALA A 142 17.11 -6.12 1.19
N LEU A 143 17.09 -5.23 0.20
CA LEU A 143 16.46 -3.91 0.30
C LEU A 143 14.94 -4.01 0.46
N ASP A 144 14.26 -4.91 -0.27
CA ASP A 144 12.82 -5.16 -0.07
C ASP A 144 12.54 -5.66 1.35
N ALA A 145 13.32 -6.65 1.83
CA ALA A 145 13.21 -7.16 3.18
C ALA A 145 13.37 -6.04 4.23
N HIS A 146 14.40 -5.20 4.07
CA HIS A 146 14.63 -4.06 4.95
C HIS A 146 13.46 -3.06 4.94
N CYS A 147 12.88 -2.75 3.77
CA CYS A 147 11.70 -1.89 3.68
C CYS A 147 10.49 -2.49 4.40
N ARG A 148 10.28 -3.81 4.28
CA ARG A 148 9.19 -4.53 4.96
C ARG A 148 9.37 -4.57 6.47
N GLU A 149 10.59 -4.72 6.94
CA GLU A 149 10.92 -4.66 8.36
C GLU A 149 10.71 -3.27 8.93
N ALA A 150 11.23 -2.24 8.26
CA ALA A 150 11.09 -0.85 8.69
C ALA A 150 9.61 -0.42 8.73
N ALA A 151 8.80 -0.88 7.77
CA ALA A 151 7.36 -0.59 7.73
C ALA A 151 6.56 -1.16 8.91
N LYS A 152 7.12 -2.10 9.71
CA LYS A 152 6.46 -2.61 10.93
C LYS A 152 6.14 -1.48 11.91
N VAL A 153 6.94 -0.41 11.96
CA VAL A 153 6.70 0.76 12.83
C VAL A 153 5.36 1.46 12.53
N VAL A 154 4.86 1.32 11.30
CA VAL A 154 3.63 1.94 10.84
C VAL A 154 2.39 1.09 11.17
N GLU A 155 2.55 -0.22 11.41
CA GLU A 155 1.46 -1.19 11.57
C GLU A 155 0.51 -0.82 12.74
N ALA A 156 1.04 -0.79 13.97
CA ALA A 156 0.25 -0.50 15.17
C ALA A 156 -0.33 0.94 15.14
N TYR A 157 0.50 1.91 14.75
CA TYR A 157 0.08 3.31 14.63
C TYR A 157 -1.11 3.47 13.67
N SER A 158 -1.08 2.77 12.53
CA SER A 158 -2.14 2.88 11.52
C SER A 158 -3.45 2.31 12.03
N GLY A 159 -3.39 1.14 12.67
CA GLY A 159 -4.56 0.52 13.28
C GLY A 159 -5.23 1.42 14.30
N ASP A 160 -4.45 2.00 15.23
CA ASP A 160 -4.96 2.91 16.26
C ASP A 160 -5.53 4.20 15.67
N TRP A 161 -4.84 4.77 14.67
CA TRP A 161 -5.31 5.96 13.95
C TRP A 161 -6.68 5.72 13.32
N LEU A 162 -6.88 4.59 12.62
CA LEU A 162 -8.18 4.27 12.03
C LEU A 162 -9.26 4.09 13.10
N MET A 163 -8.94 3.41 14.21
CA MET A 163 -9.92 3.19 15.28
C MET A 163 -10.41 4.49 15.90
N LYS A 164 -9.51 5.46 16.07
CA LYS A 164 -9.86 6.80 16.53
C LYS A 164 -10.90 7.45 15.62
N HIS A 165 -10.69 7.47 14.31
CA HIS A 165 -11.65 8.06 13.37
C HIS A 165 -12.94 7.25 13.20
N ASN A 166 -12.88 5.93 13.38
CA ASN A 166 -14.08 5.09 13.42
C ASN A 166 -14.99 5.45 14.61
N TYR A 167 -14.41 5.77 15.78
CA TYR A 167 -15.14 6.09 17.00
C TYR A 167 -15.57 7.56 17.05
N GLU A 168 -14.69 8.49 16.69
CA GLU A 168 -14.89 9.93 16.87
C GLU A 168 -15.62 10.60 15.69
N ALA A 169 -15.52 10.06 14.47
CA ALA A 169 -15.97 10.73 13.25
C ALA A 169 -16.96 9.92 12.39
N ASP A 170 -17.58 8.88 12.94
CA ASP A 170 -18.47 7.96 12.21
C ASP A 170 -17.82 7.40 10.92
N GLY A 171 -16.49 7.21 10.94
CA GLY A 171 -15.71 6.75 9.80
C GLY A 171 -15.50 7.78 8.68
N ARG A 172 -15.91 9.04 8.88
CA ARG A 172 -15.59 10.14 7.94
C ARG A 172 -14.14 10.56 8.15
N ILE A 173 -13.35 10.41 7.09
CA ILE A 173 -11.94 10.80 7.07
C ILE A 173 -11.76 11.81 5.94
N SER A 174 -11.41 13.04 6.31
CA SER A 174 -11.10 14.15 5.42
C SER A 174 -9.75 13.95 4.72
N ARG A 175 -9.49 14.76 3.69
CA ARG A 175 -8.18 14.76 3.01
C ARG A 175 -7.06 15.21 3.93
N GLU A 176 -7.32 16.19 4.79
CA GLU A 176 -6.33 16.75 5.71
C GLU A 176 -5.88 15.71 6.74
N GLU A 177 -6.82 14.95 7.31
CA GLU A 177 -6.52 13.86 8.24
C GLU A 177 -5.69 12.75 7.56
N VAL A 178 -6.01 12.39 6.32
CA VAL A 178 -5.19 11.44 5.55
C VAL A 178 -3.78 12.00 5.31
N ALA A 179 -3.65 13.28 4.95
CA ALA A 179 -2.35 13.90 4.72
C ALA A 179 -1.49 13.92 6.00
N GLY A 180 -2.09 14.26 7.15
CA GLY A 180 -1.42 14.21 8.44
C GLY A 180 -0.96 12.80 8.83
N PHE A 181 -1.83 11.81 8.64
CA PHE A 181 -1.51 10.40 8.83
C PHE A 181 -0.33 9.94 7.96
N THR A 182 -0.40 10.20 6.66
CA THR A 182 0.64 9.80 5.72
C THR A 182 1.97 10.49 6.02
N SER A 183 1.95 11.79 6.33
CA SER A 183 3.15 12.54 6.70
C SER A 183 3.84 11.93 7.93
N TYR A 184 3.07 11.65 8.98
CA TYR A 184 3.63 11.11 10.22
C TYR A 184 4.10 9.65 10.08
N ALA A 185 3.35 8.82 9.33
CA ALA A 185 3.77 7.46 8.99
C ALA A 185 5.11 7.47 8.23
N MET A 186 5.26 8.37 7.25
CA MET A 186 6.53 8.55 6.54
C MET A 186 7.65 9.03 7.46
N THR A 187 7.40 9.96 8.37
CA THR A 187 8.41 10.39 9.36
C THR A 187 8.92 9.22 10.20
N LYS A 188 8.01 8.37 10.72
CA LYS A 188 8.39 7.18 11.49
C LYS A 188 9.18 6.18 10.66
N LEU A 189 8.71 5.90 9.45
CA LEU A 189 9.35 4.95 8.55
C LEU A 189 10.76 5.40 8.15
N VAL A 190 10.95 6.68 7.83
CA VAL A 190 12.28 7.23 7.51
C VAL A 190 13.21 7.18 8.72
N ALA A 191 12.71 7.39 9.94
CA ALA A 191 13.51 7.21 11.14
C ALA A 191 13.97 5.75 11.29
N GLU A 192 13.07 4.78 11.08
CA GLU A 192 13.37 3.35 11.16
C GLU A 192 14.40 2.91 10.11
N LEU A 193 14.25 3.35 8.86
CA LEU A 193 15.21 3.07 7.77
C LEU A 193 16.62 3.59 8.08
N ARG A 194 16.74 4.66 8.88
CA ARG A 194 18.05 5.19 9.30
C ARG A 194 18.67 4.38 10.44
N LEU A 195 17.86 3.80 11.32
CA LEU A 195 18.33 2.97 12.43
C LEU A 195 18.89 1.63 11.96
N GLY A 196 18.45 1.14 10.79
CA GLY A 196 19.00 -0.06 10.15
C GLY A 196 20.44 0.06 9.66
N VAL A 197 21.09 1.23 9.79
CA VAL A 197 22.54 1.39 9.61
C VAL A 197 23.20 0.99 10.93
N PRO A 198 23.92 -0.15 11.02
CA PRO A 198 24.69 -0.46 12.22
C PRO A 198 25.66 0.68 12.50
N SER A 199 25.67 1.19 13.74
CA SER A 199 26.57 2.26 14.18
C SER A 199 28.05 1.85 14.28
N ASP A 200 28.43 0.67 13.80
CA ASP A 200 29.78 0.12 13.95
C ASP A 200 30.48 -0.08 12.59
N ALA A 201 30.53 1.00 11.80
CA ALA A 201 31.44 1.12 10.67
C ALA A 201 31.98 2.55 10.57
N ALA A 202 32.78 2.94 11.56
CA ALA A 202 33.69 4.08 11.51
C ALA A 202 34.96 3.74 12.30
#